data_AF-A0A8T4MQ88-F1
#
_entry.id   AF-A0A8T4MQ88-F1
#
_cell.length_a   1.000
_cell.length_b   1.000
_cell.length_c   1.000
_cell.angle_alpha   90.00
_cell.angle_beta   90.00
_cell.angle_gamma   90.00
#
_symmetry.space_group_name_H-M   'P 1'
#
loop_
_entity.id
_entity.type
_entity.pdbx_description
1 polymer ?
#
loop_
_entity_poly.entity_id
_entity_poly.type
_entity_poly.pdbx_seq_one_letter_code
_entity_poly.pdbx_strand_id
1 'polypeptide(L)'
;MKNRKAQLKIQATTNQRFLELGFSKKSQLKIQVLKNRRFLGPSSSKAQLKIQEMSFMLLAVFLFFVLVGLLVVSLFFSGLKDEATRIAEERTLSSLTSIADSPELSCVASKSNCIDGDKLISLLNNTVYEQFWPFSSLKVIKYSGFGKNENELIKCTFANYPECDLFIIYDKQIKNERAISSFVALCRKEYENSYTFDKCEIAKIIGGTELKNAG
;
A
#
# COMPACT_ATOMS: atom_id res chain seq x y z
N MET A 1 -16.96 46.79 -3.61
CA MET A 1 -17.28 45.83 -4.70
C MET A 1 -17.95 44.60 -4.09
N LYS A 2 -19.00 44.09 -4.74
CA LYS A 2 -19.97 43.10 -4.24
C LYS A 2 -19.36 41.70 -4.09
N ASN A 3 -19.51 41.10 -2.91
CA ASN A 3 -19.32 39.68 -2.64
C ASN A 3 -20.37 38.83 -3.40
N ARG A 4 -19.93 37.85 -4.20
CA ARG A 4 -20.80 36.77 -4.73
C ARG A 4 -20.27 35.42 -4.23
N LYS A 5 -20.93 34.88 -3.22
CA LYS A 5 -20.81 33.47 -2.83
C LYS A 5 -21.62 32.64 -3.82
N ALA A 6 -20.95 31.81 -4.62
CA ALA A 6 -21.59 30.78 -5.43
C ALA A 6 -21.82 29.55 -4.54
N GLN A 7 -23.07 29.10 -4.41
CA GLN A 7 -23.42 27.84 -3.76
C GLN A 7 -23.61 26.77 -4.83
N LEU A 8 -22.89 25.67 -4.68
CA LEU A 8 -23.00 24.47 -5.51
C LEU A 8 -24.11 23.59 -4.92
N LYS A 9 -25.26 23.51 -5.60
CA LYS A 9 -26.34 22.57 -5.27
C LYS A 9 -26.07 21.25 -5.99
N ILE A 10 -25.68 20.22 -5.24
CA ILE A 10 -25.65 18.84 -5.73
C ILE A 10 -27.06 18.27 -5.55
N GLN A 11 -27.74 17.99 -6.66
CA GLN A 11 -29.00 17.26 -6.67
C GLN A 11 -28.70 15.76 -6.48
N ALA A 12 -29.13 15.21 -5.36
CA ALA A 12 -29.20 13.77 -5.15
C ALA A 12 -30.49 13.23 -5.80
N THR A 13 -30.34 12.41 -6.83
CA THR A 13 -31.45 11.67 -7.45
C THR A 13 -31.76 10.44 -6.60
N THR A 14 -32.64 10.61 -5.62
CA THR A 14 -33.19 9.52 -4.82
C THR A 14 -34.39 8.93 -5.58
N ASN A 15 -34.21 7.76 -6.18
CA ASN A 15 -35.28 7.02 -6.84
C ASN A 15 -36.12 6.29 -5.78
N GLN A 16 -37.04 7.01 -5.15
CA GLN A 16 -38.12 6.44 -4.34
C GLN A 16 -39.37 6.38 -5.20
N ARG A 17 -39.69 5.17 -5.70
CA ARG A 17 -41.04 4.86 -6.19
C ARG A 17 -42.01 4.86 -5.01
N PHE A 18 -42.56 6.04 -4.84
CA PHE A 18 -43.89 6.39 -4.35
C PHE A 18 -44.89 5.22 -4.42
N LEU A 19 -45.25 4.71 -3.25
CA LEU A 19 -46.35 3.79 -3.03
C LEU A 19 -47.49 4.64 -2.47
N GLU A 20 -48.31 5.18 -3.38
CA GLU A 20 -49.46 6.01 -3.04
C GLU A 20 -50.62 5.10 -2.63
N LEU A 21 -50.85 4.98 -1.32
CA LEU A 21 -52.04 4.37 -0.75
C LEU A 21 -53.16 5.40 -0.73
N GLY A 22 -53.89 5.49 -1.85
CA GLY A 22 -55.18 6.15 -1.95
C GLY A 22 -56.27 5.32 -1.28
N PHE A 23 -56.81 5.82 -0.17
CA PHE A 23 -58.02 5.32 0.47
C PHE A 23 -59.25 5.76 -0.34
N SER A 24 -60.32 4.95 -0.31
CA SER A 24 -61.70 5.23 -0.70
C SER A 24 -62.16 4.79 -2.10
N LYS A 25 -62.77 3.60 -2.14
CA LYS A 25 -64.16 3.47 -2.60
C LYS A 25 -64.77 2.19 -2.03
N LYS A 26 -65.93 2.35 -1.38
CA LYS A 26 -66.81 1.27 -0.95
C LYS A 26 -67.29 0.48 -2.18
N SER A 27 -66.69 -0.68 -2.40
CA SER A 27 -67.27 -1.74 -3.21
C SER A 27 -67.34 -2.98 -2.35
N GLN A 28 -68.54 -3.36 -1.93
CA GLN A 28 -68.79 -4.63 -1.27
C GLN A 28 -68.54 -5.76 -2.27
N LEU A 29 -67.28 -6.18 -2.38
CA LEU A 29 -66.92 -7.47 -2.94
C LEU A 29 -67.28 -8.53 -1.89
N LYS A 30 -68.44 -9.15 -2.07
CA LYS A 30 -68.70 -10.48 -1.51
C LYS A 30 -67.70 -11.44 -2.16
N ILE A 31 -66.50 -11.53 -1.59
CA ILE A 31 -65.59 -12.63 -1.85
C ILE A 31 -66.29 -13.86 -1.27
N GLN A 32 -66.96 -14.62 -2.13
CA GLN A 32 -67.24 -16.00 -1.82
C GLN A 32 -65.87 -16.66 -1.72
N VAL A 33 -65.44 -16.90 -0.47
CA VAL A 33 -64.31 -17.77 -0.17
C VAL A 33 -64.72 -19.15 -0.66
N LEU A 34 -64.41 -19.44 -1.92
CA LEU A 34 -64.34 -20.79 -2.43
C LEU A 34 -63.23 -21.46 -1.62
N LYS A 35 -63.68 -22.10 -0.54
CA LYS A 35 -62.95 -23.01 0.34
C LYS A 35 -62.51 -24.23 -0.48
N ASN A 36 -61.68 -24.03 -1.51
CA ASN A 36 -61.02 -25.15 -2.18
C ASN A 36 -59.76 -25.51 -1.40
N ARG A 37 -59.98 -26.05 -0.20
CA ARG A 37 -58.95 -26.64 0.67
C ARG A 37 -58.59 -28.04 0.18
N ARG A 38 -58.31 -28.20 -1.13
CA ARG A 38 -57.85 -29.46 -1.75
C ARG A 38 -56.44 -29.35 -2.31
N PHE A 39 -55.55 -28.70 -1.56
CA PHE A 39 -54.13 -29.01 -1.63
C PHE A 39 -53.65 -29.50 -0.26
N LEU A 40 -54.44 -30.40 0.34
CA LEU A 40 -53.92 -31.34 1.33
C LEU A 40 -53.18 -32.41 0.53
N GLY A 41 -51.89 -32.17 0.31
CA GLY A 41 -50.96 -33.26 0.02
C GLY A 41 -51.10 -34.33 1.12
N PRO A 42 -50.97 -35.62 0.77
CA PRO A 42 -51.25 -36.71 1.70
C PRO A 42 -50.41 -36.55 2.98
N SER A 43 -51.10 -36.27 4.08
CA SER A 43 -50.54 -36.25 5.44
C SER A 43 -50.30 -37.69 5.90
N SER A 44 -49.19 -38.29 5.46
CA SER A 44 -48.59 -39.44 6.14
C SER A 44 -47.35 -38.95 6.89
N SER A 45 -47.50 -38.71 8.19
CA SER A 45 -46.45 -38.16 9.08
C SER A 45 -45.17 -39.02 9.11
N LYS A 46 -45.26 -40.30 8.74
CA LYS A 46 -44.13 -41.24 8.71
C LYS A 46 -43.28 -41.14 7.44
N ALA A 47 -43.83 -40.70 6.31
CA ALA A 47 -43.08 -40.57 5.05
C ALA A 47 -42.35 -39.21 4.95
N GLN A 48 -42.92 -38.14 5.52
CA GLN A 48 -42.31 -36.80 5.51
C GLN A 48 -41.07 -36.69 6.40
N LEU A 49 -41.01 -37.42 7.53
CA LEU A 49 -39.82 -37.47 8.39
C LEU A 49 -38.58 -38.03 7.65
N LYS A 50 -38.78 -39.01 6.75
CA LYS A 50 -37.69 -39.68 6.02
C LYS A 50 -37.08 -38.80 4.91
N ILE A 51 -37.88 -37.90 4.34
CA ILE A 51 -37.43 -36.93 3.33
C ILE A 51 -36.65 -35.79 3.99
N GLN A 52 -37.06 -35.38 5.19
CA GLN A 52 -36.39 -34.33 5.95
C GLN A 52 -35.00 -34.79 6.45
N GLU A 53 -34.87 -36.06 6.84
CA GLU A 53 -33.61 -36.68 7.28
C GLU A 53 -32.54 -36.69 6.18
N MET A 54 -32.92 -37.02 4.94
CA MET A 54 -32.01 -37.01 3.78
C MET A 54 -31.59 -35.58 3.37
N SER A 55 -32.47 -34.59 3.54
CA SER A 55 -32.16 -33.19 3.22
C SER A 55 -31.13 -32.59 4.18
N PHE A 56 -31.16 -32.99 5.45
CA PHE A 56 -30.20 -32.53 6.45
C PHE A 56 -28.79 -33.07 6.17
N MET A 57 -28.69 -34.32 5.72
CA MET A 57 -27.41 -34.91 5.30
C MET A 57 -26.81 -34.15 4.11
N LEU A 58 -27.61 -33.84 3.08
CA LEU A 58 -27.14 -33.08 1.92
C LEU A 58 -26.68 -31.66 2.29
N LEU A 59 -27.39 -31.00 3.19
CA LEU A 59 -27.03 -29.66 3.68
C LEU A 59 -25.71 -29.66 4.45
N ALA A 60 -25.48 -30.67 5.30
CA ALA A 60 -24.22 -30.82 6.04
C ALA A 60 -23.03 -31.04 5.09
N VAL A 61 -23.18 -31.90 4.06
CA VAL A 61 -22.14 -32.13 3.05
C VAL A 61 -21.85 -30.86 2.26
N PHE A 62 -22.88 -30.11 1.87
CA PHE A 62 -22.70 -28.83 1.19
C PHE A 62 -21.94 -27.81 2.03
N LEU A 63 -22.31 -27.63 3.31
CA LEU A 63 -21.61 -26.72 4.22
C LEU A 63 -20.16 -27.15 4.46
N PHE A 64 -19.90 -28.46 4.54
CA PHE A 64 -18.55 -28.98 4.64
C PHE A 64 -17.68 -28.57 3.45
N PHE A 65 -18.19 -28.72 2.22
CA PHE A 65 -17.45 -28.28 1.03
C PHE A 65 -17.24 -26.76 0.97
N VAL A 66 -18.22 -25.97 1.42
CA VAL A 66 -18.06 -24.50 1.51
C VAL A 66 -16.94 -24.14 2.51
N LEU A 67 -16.90 -24.78 3.68
CA LEU A 67 -15.85 -24.56 4.67
C LEU A 67 -14.47 -24.96 4.16
N VAL A 68 -14.34 -26.13 3.54
CA VAL A 68 -13.09 -26.58 2.93
C VAL A 68 -12.66 -25.63 1.81
N GLY A 69 -13.61 -25.18 0.98
CA GLY A 69 -13.36 -24.21 -0.08
C GLY A 69 -12.83 -22.88 0.45
N LEU A 70 -13.46 -22.33 1.49
CA LEU A 70 -12.99 -21.11 2.15
C LEU A 70 -11.61 -21.28 2.78
N LEU A 71 -11.33 -22.45 3.38
CA LEU A 71 -10.02 -22.76 3.94
C LEU A 71 -8.94 -22.76 2.86
N VAL A 72 -9.15 -23.45 1.75
CA VAL A 72 -8.20 -23.50 0.63
C VAL A 72 -7.95 -22.10 0.08
N VAL A 73 -9.01 -21.33 -0.15
CA VAL A 73 -8.92 -19.94 -0.62
C VAL A 73 -8.09 -19.08 0.35
N SER A 74 -8.31 -19.21 1.65
CA SER A 74 -7.55 -18.44 2.66
C SER A 74 -6.04 -18.76 2.67
N LEU A 75 -5.67 -20.02 2.41
CA LEU A 75 -4.25 -20.43 2.31
C LEU A 75 -3.59 -19.83 1.07
N PHE A 76 -4.27 -19.80 -0.07
CA PHE A 76 -3.75 -19.17 -1.30
C PHE A 76 -3.61 -17.65 -1.16
N PHE A 77 -4.60 -16.96 -0.57
CA PHE A 77 -4.54 -15.51 -0.39
C PHE A 77 -3.42 -15.07 0.56
N SER A 78 -3.10 -15.88 1.58
CA SER A 78 -1.99 -15.59 2.48
C SER A 78 -0.65 -15.53 1.73
N GLY A 79 -0.39 -16.47 0.81
CA GLY A 79 0.85 -16.47 0.02
C GLY A 79 0.96 -15.31 -0.99
N LEU A 80 -0.16 -14.83 -1.53
CA LEU A 80 -0.16 -13.70 -2.48
C LEU A 80 0.30 -12.39 -1.84
N LYS A 81 -0.02 -12.17 -0.56
CA LYS A 81 0.39 -10.96 0.16
C LYS A 81 1.90 -10.91 0.39
N ASP A 82 2.49 -12.05 0.74
CA ASP A 82 3.93 -12.17 0.93
C ASP A 82 4.68 -12.00 -0.40
N GLU A 83 4.16 -12.57 -1.47
CA GLU A 83 4.75 -12.42 -2.81
C GLU A 83 4.68 -10.98 -3.32
N ALA A 84 3.53 -10.31 -3.15
CA ALA A 84 3.39 -8.89 -3.51
C ALA A 84 4.37 -8.00 -2.73
N THR A 85 4.61 -8.33 -1.46
CA THR A 85 5.59 -7.65 -0.61
C THR A 85 7.01 -7.86 -1.12
N ARG A 86 7.39 -9.12 -1.41
CA ARG A 86 8.71 -9.45 -1.94
C ARG A 86 8.99 -8.77 -3.28
N ILE A 87 8.02 -8.76 -4.18
CA ILE A 87 8.12 -8.07 -5.48
C ILE A 87 8.33 -6.56 -5.30
N ALA A 88 7.63 -5.94 -4.34
CA ALA A 88 7.85 -4.53 -4.02
C ALA A 88 9.27 -4.28 -3.49
N GLU A 89 9.81 -5.21 -2.69
CA GLU A 89 11.18 -5.12 -2.18
C GLU A 89 12.23 -5.21 -3.28
N GLU A 90 12.12 -6.20 -4.16
CA GLU A 90 13.04 -6.39 -5.28
C GLU A 90 13.04 -5.19 -6.23
N ARG A 91 11.87 -4.63 -6.54
CA ARG A 91 11.75 -3.43 -7.36
C ARG A 91 12.40 -2.21 -6.71
N THR A 92 12.25 -2.07 -5.39
CA THR A 92 12.87 -0.97 -4.64
C THR A 92 14.38 -1.11 -4.65
N LEU A 93 14.91 -2.32 -4.41
CA LEU A 93 16.35 -2.60 -4.48
C LEU A 93 16.91 -2.30 -5.87
N SER A 94 16.25 -2.76 -6.93
CA SER A 94 16.66 -2.48 -8.31
C SER A 94 16.60 -0.99 -8.64
N SER A 95 15.64 -0.26 -8.07
CA SER A 95 15.55 1.20 -8.22
C SER A 95 16.67 1.91 -7.47
N LEU A 96 17.02 1.43 -6.26
CA LEU A 96 18.13 1.97 -5.46
C LEU A 96 19.47 1.80 -6.16
N THR A 97 19.73 0.62 -6.75
CA THR A 97 20.96 0.40 -7.53
C THR A 97 20.99 1.28 -8.77
N SER A 98 19.87 1.40 -9.49
CA SER A 98 19.77 2.26 -10.67
C SER A 98 19.99 3.74 -10.35
N ILE A 99 19.54 4.18 -9.17
CA ILE A 99 19.73 5.54 -8.69
C ILE A 99 21.17 5.78 -8.22
N ALA A 100 21.80 4.81 -7.55
CA ALA A 100 23.21 4.89 -7.20
C ALA A 100 24.11 5.02 -8.46
N ASP A 101 23.73 4.36 -9.56
CA ASP A 101 24.44 4.45 -10.85
C ASP A 101 24.00 5.65 -11.72
N SER A 102 23.04 6.47 -11.28
CA SER A 102 22.58 7.65 -12.01
C SER A 102 23.64 8.75 -12.04
N PRO A 103 23.76 9.57 -13.10
CA PRO A 103 24.80 10.61 -13.18
C PRO A 103 24.73 11.66 -12.06
N GLU A 104 23.54 11.85 -11.47
CA GLU A 104 23.30 12.77 -10.35
C GLU A 104 23.95 12.30 -9.05
N LEU A 105 24.12 10.98 -8.88
CA LEU A 105 24.69 10.39 -7.67
C LEU A 105 25.98 9.63 -7.91
N SER A 106 26.26 9.17 -9.13
CA SER A 106 27.35 8.26 -9.40
C SER A 106 28.71 8.93 -9.32
N CYS A 107 29.68 8.15 -8.89
CA CYS A 107 31.08 8.52 -8.91
C CYS A 107 31.61 8.54 -10.36
N VAL A 108 32.50 9.49 -10.68
CA VAL A 108 33.17 9.56 -11.99
C VAL A 108 34.14 8.39 -12.21
N ALA A 109 34.66 7.81 -11.12
CA ALA A 109 35.48 6.60 -11.19
C ALA A 109 34.61 5.39 -11.56
N SER A 110 35.14 4.47 -12.37
CA SER A 110 34.49 3.24 -12.87
C SER A 110 34.16 2.20 -11.79
N LYS A 111 33.58 2.62 -10.66
CA LYS A 111 33.12 1.78 -9.56
C LYS A 111 31.59 1.69 -9.67
N SER A 112 31.07 0.49 -9.85
CA SER A 112 29.63 0.24 -9.77
C SER A 112 29.13 0.48 -8.33
N ASN A 113 27.88 0.91 -8.18
CA ASN A 113 27.23 1.08 -6.87
C ASN A 113 27.97 2.08 -5.95
N CYS A 114 28.42 3.18 -6.54
CA CYS A 114 29.22 4.23 -5.91
C CYS A 114 28.46 5.55 -5.95
N ILE A 115 28.33 6.20 -4.79
CA ILE A 115 27.67 7.50 -4.63
C ILE A 115 28.71 8.58 -4.29
N ASP A 116 28.62 9.71 -4.98
CA ASP A 116 29.44 10.90 -4.76
C ASP A 116 28.84 11.75 -3.62
N GLY A 117 29.59 11.90 -2.53
CA GLY A 117 29.20 12.69 -1.36
C GLY A 117 29.01 14.17 -1.66
N ASP A 118 29.80 14.73 -2.58
CA ASP A 118 29.75 16.16 -2.94
C ASP A 118 28.52 16.46 -3.81
N LYS A 119 28.05 15.47 -4.57
CA LYS A 119 26.76 15.56 -5.26
C LYS A 119 25.58 15.35 -4.32
N LEU A 120 25.68 14.42 -3.37
CA LEU A 120 24.64 14.18 -2.37
C LEU A 120 24.31 15.43 -1.56
N ILE A 121 25.33 16.17 -1.09
CA ILE A 121 25.11 17.41 -0.36
C ILE A 121 24.35 18.43 -1.22
N SER A 122 24.67 18.51 -2.50
CA SER A 122 24.02 19.40 -3.47
C SER A 122 22.55 19.04 -3.73
N LEU A 123 22.17 17.78 -3.54
CA LEU A 123 20.81 17.27 -3.72
C LEU A 123 19.96 17.29 -2.43
N LEU A 124 20.53 17.69 -1.29
CA LEU A 124 19.80 17.71 -0.03
C LEU A 124 18.56 18.61 -0.12
N ASN A 125 17.40 18.03 0.20
CA ASN A 125 16.11 18.72 0.29
C ASN A 125 15.76 19.53 -0.97
N ASN A 126 16.24 19.10 -2.14
CA ASN A 126 15.97 19.79 -3.39
C ASN A 126 14.60 19.38 -3.93
N THR A 127 13.66 20.33 -3.93
CA THR A 127 12.26 20.11 -4.36
C THR A 127 12.12 19.93 -5.88
N VAL A 128 13.14 20.31 -6.66
CA VAL A 128 13.09 20.19 -8.14
C VAL A 128 13.03 18.72 -8.58
N TYR A 129 13.63 17.82 -7.80
CA TYR A 129 13.69 16.40 -8.10
C TYR A 129 12.55 15.58 -7.48
N GLU A 130 11.51 16.21 -6.93
CA GLU A 130 10.37 15.52 -6.30
C GLU A 130 9.72 14.46 -7.21
N GLN A 131 9.64 14.76 -8.52
CA GLN A 131 9.06 13.86 -9.52
C GLN A 131 10.06 12.84 -10.06
N PHE A 132 11.36 13.02 -9.82
CA PHE A 132 12.41 12.12 -10.26
C PHE A 132 12.50 10.88 -9.37
N TRP A 133 12.26 11.04 -8.06
CA TRP A 133 12.39 9.94 -7.10
C TRP A 133 11.16 9.02 -7.12
N PRO A 134 11.32 7.73 -7.44
CA PRO A 134 10.22 6.75 -7.41
C PRO A 134 9.85 6.32 -5.98
N PHE A 135 10.45 6.93 -4.96
CA PHE A 135 10.32 6.54 -3.55
C PHE A 135 9.42 7.50 -2.76
N SER A 136 9.01 7.07 -1.58
CA SER A 136 8.40 7.95 -0.57
C SER A 136 9.45 8.69 0.25
N SER A 137 10.58 8.05 0.53
CA SER A 137 11.75 8.69 1.13
C SER A 137 13.04 8.08 0.58
N LEU A 138 14.10 8.89 0.59
CA LEU A 138 15.44 8.50 0.19
C LEU A 138 16.44 9.08 1.19
N LYS A 139 17.13 8.19 1.89
CA LYS A 139 18.09 8.51 2.96
C LYS A 139 19.40 7.76 2.71
N VAL A 140 20.52 8.36 3.06
CA VAL A 140 21.83 7.68 3.05
C VAL A 140 22.47 7.84 4.42
N ILE A 141 22.88 6.72 5.03
CA ILE A 141 23.55 6.70 6.33
C ILE A 141 25.00 6.32 6.10
N LYS A 142 25.93 7.14 6.59
CA LYS A 142 27.36 6.85 6.59
C LYS A 142 27.71 5.73 7.57
N TYR A 143 28.84 5.07 7.36
CA TYR A 143 29.36 4.08 8.29
C TYR A 143 29.43 4.60 9.74
N SER A 144 29.79 5.87 9.95
CA SER A 144 29.84 6.52 11.27
C SER A 144 28.49 6.57 12.01
N GLY A 145 27.38 6.42 11.29
CA GLY A 145 26.02 6.36 11.83
C GLY A 145 25.55 4.93 12.13
N PHE A 146 26.32 3.89 11.77
CA PHE A 146 25.88 2.51 11.94
C PHE A 146 25.82 2.16 13.42
N GLY A 147 24.64 1.71 13.87
CA GLY A 147 24.41 1.33 15.27
C GLY A 147 23.97 2.46 16.19
N LYS A 148 23.91 3.71 15.71
CA LYS A 148 23.29 4.83 16.43
C LYS A 148 21.77 4.76 16.30
N ASN A 149 21.06 5.22 17.32
CA ASN A 149 19.60 5.40 17.23
C ASN A 149 19.26 6.59 16.33
N GLU A 150 18.03 6.65 15.80
CA GLU A 150 17.60 7.74 14.91
C GLU A 150 17.76 9.14 15.53
N ASN A 151 17.61 9.26 16.86
CA ASN A 151 17.76 10.51 17.59
C ASN A 151 19.22 10.95 17.79
N GLU A 152 20.17 10.02 17.63
CA GLU A 152 21.61 10.26 17.80
C GLU A 152 22.30 10.54 16.46
N LEU A 153 21.61 10.33 15.33
CA LEU A 153 22.15 10.56 13.99
C LEU A 153 22.27 12.06 13.70
N ILE A 154 23.49 12.49 13.37
CA ILE A 154 23.77 13.86 12.96
C ILE A 154 23.34 14.05 11.50
N LYS A 155 22.28 14.84 11.28
CA LYS A 155 21.80 15.18 9.93
C LYS A 155 22.84 16.01 9.18
N CYS A 156 23.14 15.62 7.96
CA CYS A 156 24.04 16.33 7.07
C CYS A 156 23.40 17.60 6.52
N THR A 157 24.19 18.66 6.49
CA THR A 157 23.88 20.00 5.98
C THR A 157 25.16 20.56 5.34
N PHE A 158 25.04 21.61 4.53
CA PHE A 158 26.22 22.26 3.94
C PHE A 158 27.22 22.78 4.99
N ALA A 159 26.78 23.05 6.22
CA ALA A 159 27.63 23.60 7.27
C ALA A 159 28.43 22.55 8.04
N ASN A 160 27.92 21.31 8.14
CA ASN A 160 28.58 20.23 8.90
C ASN A 160 29.14 19.11 8.01
N TYR A 161 28.89 19.13 6.69
CA TYR A 161 29.54 18.20 5.78
C TYR A 161 31.04 18.50 5.71
N PRO A 162 31.91 17.48 5.87
CA PRO A 162 31.61 16.05 5.80
C PRO A 162 31.41 15.32 7.15
N GLU A 163 31.48 16.03 8.28
CA GLU A 163 31.37 15.52 9.66
C GLU A 163 29.90 15.33 10.11
N CYS A 164 29.19 14.45 9.42
CA CYS A 164 27.80 14.10 9.70
C CYS A 164 27.54 12.60 9.45
N ASP A 165 26.35 12.11 9.79
CA ASP A 165 25.99 10.69 9.72
C ASP A 165 24.85 10.38 8.73
N LEU A 166 23.88 11.29 8.57
CA LEU A 166 22.62 11.03 7.85
C LEU A 166 22.34 12.08 6.78
N PHE A 167 22.29 11.67 5.52
CA PHE A 167 21.78 12.47 4.42
C PHE A 167 20.29 12.18 4.21
N ILE A 168 19.46 13.22 4.28
CA ILE A 168 18.04 13.16 3.94
C ILE A 168 17.88 13.84 2.58
N ILE A 169 17.86 13.04 1.52
CA ILE A 169 17.78 13.54 0.15
C ILE A 169 16.33 13.92 -0.14
N TYR A 170 15.40 13.03 0.22
CA TYR A 170 13.99 13.18 -0.06
C TYR A 170 13.12 12.52 1.02
N ASP A 171 12.01 13.15 1.40
CA ASP A 171 11.04 12.59 2.35
C ASP A 171 9.64 13.19 2.15
N LYS A 172 8.66 12.37 1.73
CA LYS A 172 7.23 12.74 1.60
C LYS A 172 6.48 12.74 2.94
N GLN A 173 7.10 12.32 4.04
CA GLN A 173 6.52 12.21 5.39
C GLN A 173 5.27 11.32 5.44
N ILE A 174 5.32 10.16 4.78
CA ILE A 174 4.21 9.19 4.76
C ILE A 174 4.30 8.27 5.98
N LYS A 175 3.19 8.04 6.69
CA LYS A 175 3.16 7.23 7.92
C LYS A 175 3.31 5.72 7.70
N ASN A 176 2.85 5.21 6.55
CA ASN A 176 2.87 3.78 6.21
C ASN A 176 3.96 3.48 5.18
N GLU A 177 5.19 3.78 5.56
CA GLU A 177 6.36 3.56 4.71
C GLU A 177 7.07 2.26 5.10
N ARG A 178 7.42 1.45 4.11
CA ARG A 178 8.37 0.35 4.27
C ARG A 178 9.73 0.79 3.74
N ALA A 179 10.71 0.89 4.63
CA ALA A 179 12.08 1.23 4.29
C ALA A 179 12.87 -0.04 3.92
N ILE A 180 13.53 -0.01 2.77
CA ILE A 180 14.43 -1.05 2.30
C ILE A 180 15.80 -0.43 2.11
N SER A 181 16.84 -1.16 2.49
CA SER A 181 18.20 -0.65 2.45
C SER A 181 19.14 -1.52 1.64
N SER A 182 20.11 -0.89 0.98
CA SER A 182 21.25 -1.54 0.34
C SER A 182 22.56 -0.87 0.78
N PHE A 183 23.68 -1.56 0.62
CA PHE A 183 25.00 -1.00 0.89
C PHE A 183 25.60 -0.43 -0.40
N VAL A 184 26.24 0.74 -0.27
CA VAL A 184 26.85 1.49 -1.38
C VAL A 184 28.20 2.04 -0.94
N ALA A 185 29.10 2.30 -1.89
CA ALA A 185 30.33 3.02 -1.61
C ALA A 185 30.05 4.52 -1.66
N LEU A 186 30.22 5.24 -0.55
CA LEU A 186 30.16 6.70 -0.53
C LEU A 186 31.57 7.25 -0.72
N CYS A 187 31.82 7.95 -1.83
CA CYS A 187 33.13 8.50 -2.16
C CYS A 187 33.11 10.01 -2.17
N ARG A 188 34.24 10.61 -1.79
CA ARG A 188 34.51 12.05 -1.88
C ARG A 188 35.91 12.29 -2.42
N LYS A 189 36.13 13.44 -3.05
CA LYS A 189 37.48 13.83 -3.48
C LYS A 189 38.19 14.54 -2.34
N GLU A 190 39.35 13.99 -1.94
CA GLU A 190 40.25 14.65 -1.01
C GLU A 190 41.51 15.12 -1.73
N TYR A 191 42.09 16.19 -1.19
CA TYR A 191 43.35 16.75 -1.66
C TYR A 191 44.35 16.69 -0.52
N GLU A 192 45.40 15.88 -0.68
CA GLU A 192 46.49 15.76 0.29
C GLU A 192 47.82 15.70 -0.45
N ASN A 193 48.82 16.44 0.03
CA ASN A 193 50.19 16.44 -0.50
C ASN A 193 50.30 16.60 -2.04
N SER A 194 49.47 17.49 -2.62
CA SER A 194 49.42 17.75 -4.07
C SER A 194 48.80 16.66 -4.94
N TYR A 195 48.22 15.61 -4.35
CA TYR A 195 47.47 14.58 -5.09
C TYR A 195 45.99 14.63 -4.74
N THR A 196 45.15 14.46 -5.76
CA THR A 196 43.70 14.26 -5.58
C THR A 196 43.43 12.77 -5.59
N PHE A 197 42.77 12.27 -4.54
CA PHE A 197 42.37 10.87 -4.46
C PHE A 197 40.90 10.75 -4.02
N ASP A 198 40.28 9.65 -4.42
CA ASP A 198 38.90 9.35 -4.04
C ASP A 198 38.92 8.57 -2.72
N LYS A 199 38.48 9.21 -1.63
CA LYS A 199 38.27 8.54 -0.35
C LYS A 199 36.86 7.98 -0.32
N CYS A 200 36.78 6.65 -0.20
CA CYS A 200 35.52 5.94 -0.19
C CYS A 200 35.31 5.24 1.14
N GLU A 201 34.10 5.33 1.66
CA GLU A 201 33.64 4.60 2.83
C GLU A 201 32.36 3.84 2.50
N ILE A 202 31.96 2.91 3.37
CA ILE A 202 30.71 2.19 3.21
C ILE A 202 29.57 3.06 3.71
N ALA A 203 28.48 3.12 2.95
CA ALA A 203 27.24 3.75 3.37
C ALA A 203 26.07 2.81 3.12
N LYS A 204 24.95 3.10 3.78
CA LYS A 204 23.68 2.41 3.60
C LYS A 204 22.70 3.38 2.94
N ILE A 205 22.29 3.08 1.71
CA ILE A 205 21.19 3.79 1.05
C ILE A 205 19.88 3.14 1.48
N ILE A 206 18.88 3.96 1.80
CA ILE A 206 17.58 3.54 2.30
C ILE A 206 16.52 4.20 1.43
N GLY A 207 15.75 3.38 0.72
CA GLY A 207 14.60 3.80 -0.07
C GLY A 207 13.33 3.34 0.62
N GLY A 208 12.43 4.27 0.89
CA GLY A 208 11.12 3.96 1.41
C GLY A 208 10.08 3.84 0.31
N THR A 209 9.15 2.90 0.47
CA THR A 209 7.99 2.74 -0.40
C THR A 209 6.69 2.81 0.38
N GLU A 210 5.68 3.41 -0.21
CA GLU A 210 4.35 3.48 0.37
C GLU A 210 3.68 2.10 0.28
N LEU A 211 3.27 1.56 1.43
CA LEU A 211 2.41 0.39 1.48
C LEU A 211 0.98 0.81 1.20
N LYS A 212 0.52 0.54 -0.03
CA LYS A 212 -0.92 0.59 -0.33
C LYS A 212 -1.57 -0.56 0.42
N ASN A 213 -2.31 -0.25 1.48
CA ASN A 213 -3.21 -1.22 2.09
C ASN A 213 -4.20 -1.65 1.01
N ALA A 214 -4.05 -2.88 0.52
CA ALA A 214 -5.06 -3.52 -0.32
C ALA A 214 -6.30 -3.70 0.54
N GLY A 215 -7.23 -2.75 0.44
CA GLY A 215 -8.57 -2.83 1.02
C GLY A 215 -9.48 -3.68 0.17
#